data_AF-A0AAX1WGA4-F1
#
_entry.id   AF-A0AAX1WGA4-F1
#
_cell.length_a   1.000
_cell.length_b   1.000
_cell.length_c   1.000
_cell.angle_alpha   90.00
_cell.angle_beta   90.00
_cell.angle_gamma   90.00
#
_symmetry.space_group_name_H-M   'P 1'
#
loop_
_entity.id
_entity.type
_entity.pdbx_description
1 polymer ?
#
loop_
_entity_poly.entity_id
_entity_poly.type
_entity_poly.pdbx_seq_one_letter_code
_entity_poly.pdbx_strand_id
1 'polypeptide(L)'
;MVDVMHYVVIKKHAIDHAHLVVYLFESDGGRYFSAARAPEDVAFEIGDILKHDVANIWVRSDGTKLKFEGNISCSTLQEAEARFTQLIAEIG
;
A
#
# COMPACT_ATOMS: atom_id res chain seq x y z
N MET A 1 23.73 7.60 3.04
CA MET A 1 23.00 6.55 2.33
C MET A 1 21.66 6.47 3.02
N VAL A 2 20.59 6.95 2.37
CA VAL A 2 19.24 6.87 2.98
C VAL A 2 18.82 5.41 2.83
N ASP A 3 18.63 4.70 3.94
CA ASP A 3 18.00 3.37 3.93
C ASP A 3 16.62 3.52 3.30
N VAL A 4 16.51 3.10 2.05
CA VAL A 4 15.24 3.08 1.33
C VAL A 4 14.44 1.90 1.87
N MET A 5 13.41 2.18 2.68
CA MET A 5 12.50 1.13 3.13
C MET A 5 11.74 0.58 1.92
N HIS A 6 11.86 -0.72 1.68
CA HIS A 6 11.03 -1.44 0.71
C HIS A 6 9.73 -1.87 1.38
N TYR A 7 8.70 -1.94 0.57
CA TYR A 7 7.36 -2.35 0.96
C TYR A 7 6.83 -3.33 -0.09
N VAL A 8 6.47 -4.51 0.36
CA VAL A 8 5.94 -5.59 -0.48
C VAL A 8 4.44 -5.65 -0.33
N VAL A 9 3.72 -5.77 -1.45
CA VAL A 9 2.27 -6.00 -1.42
C VAL A 9 2.02 -7.42 -0.90
N ILE A 10 1.38 -7.54 0.25
CA ILE A 10 1.05 -8.83 0.85
C ILE A 10 -0.43 -9.20 0.65
N LYS A 11 -1.31 -8.20 0.47
CA LYS A 11 -2.72 -8.42 0.13
C LYS A 11 -3.23 -7.31 -0.78
N LYS A 12 -4.25 -7.64 -1.58
CA LYS A 12 -5.06 -6.67 -2.32
C LYS A 12 -6.52 -7.09 -2.38
N HIS A 13 -7.43 -6.12 -2.49
CA HIS A 13 -8.86 -6.33 -2.62
C HIS A 13 -9.46 -5.30 -3.58
N ALA A 14 -10.12 -5.75 -4.63
CA ALA A 14 -10.81 -4.88 -5.57
C ALA A 14 -12.22 -4.56 -5.07
N ILE A 15 -12.59 -3.28 -5.14
CA ILE A 15 -13.91 -2.76 -4.82
C ILE A 15 -14.50 -2.25 -6.14
N ASP A 16 -15.19 -3.16 -6.84
CA ASP A 16 -15.61 -2.95 -8.23
C ASP A 16 -16.54 -1.75 -8.41
N HIS A 17 -17.47 -1.51 -7.46
CA HIS A 17 -18.41 -0.39 -7.54
C HIS A 17 -17.77 0.98 -7.30
N ALA A 18 -16.65 1.02 -6.58
CA ALA A 18 -15.88 2.24 -6.34
C ALA A 18 -14.76 2.43 -7.38
N HIS A 19 -14.53 1.45 -8.26
CA HIS A 19 -13.38 1.40 -9.17
C HIS A 19 -12.03 1.59 -8.44
N LEU A 20 -11.92 1.06 -7.22
CA LEU A 20 -10.72 1.16 -6.39
C LEU A 20 -10.21 -0.22 -6.02
N VAL A 21 -8.90 -0.33 -5.82
CA VAL A 21 -8.23 -1.50 -5.26
C VAL A 21 -7.54 -1.06 -3.98
N VAL A 22 -7.85 -1.74 -2.89
CA VAL A 22 -7.19 -1.58 -1.60
C VAL A 22 -6.01 -2.53 -1.53
N TYR A 23 -4.85 -2.03 -1.11
CA TYR A 23 -3.61 -2.77 -0.99
C TYR A 23 -3.12 -2.73 0.46
N LEU A 24 -2.56 -3.85 0.92
CA LEU A 24 -1.84 -3.97 2.18
C LEU A 24 -0.37 -4.27 1.87
N PHE A 25 0.51 -3.47 2.47
CA PHE A 25 1.94 -3.56 2.26
C PHE A 25 2.66 -3.88 3.57
N GLU A 26 3.72 -4.67 3.47
CA GLU A 26 4.65 -4.99 4.54
C GLU A 26 6.04 -4.43 4.22
N SER A 27 6.65 -3.74 5.16
CA SER A 27 8.00 -3.23 5.06
C SER A 27 9.02 -4.28 5.50
N ASP A 28 10.21 -4.28 4.89
CA ASP A 28 11.37 -5.03 5.37
C ASP A 28 11.71 -4.74 6.85
N GLY A 29 11.28 -3.58 7.38
CA GLY A 29 11.43 -3.19 8.79
C GLY A 29 10.32 -3.66 9.72
N GLY A 30 9.42 -4.56 9.28
CA GLY A 30 8.33 -5.09 10.10
C GLY A 30 7.17 -4.12 10.35
N ARG A 31 7.00 -3.13 9.46
CA ARG A 31 5.90 -2.15 9.51
C ARG A 31 4.88 -2.45 8.43
N TYR A 32 3.63 -2.07 8.64
CA TYR A 32 2.57 -2.30 7.68
C TYR A 32 1.83 -1.02 7.34
N PHE A 33 1.36 -0.88 6.10
CA PHE A 33 0.47 0.21 5.70
C PHE A 33 -0.58 -0.27 4.71
N SER A 34 -1.73 0.40 4.67
CA SER A 34 -2.78 0.16 3.68
C SER A 34 -3.04 1.40 2.84
N ALA A 35 -3.36 1.22 1.56
CA ALA A 35 -3.78 2.31 0.68
C ALA A 35 -4.77 1.85 -0.38
N ALA A 36 -5.72 2.72 -0.75
CA ALA A 36 -6.66 2.50 -1.85
C ALA A 36 -6.27 3.30 -3.08
N ARG A 37 -6.29 2.68 -4.27
CA ARG A 37 -5.95 3.30 -5.56
C ARG A 37 -6.81 2.78 -6.69
N ALA A 38 -7.07 3.63 -7.67
CA ALA A 38 -7.71 3.20 -8.89
C ALA A 38 -6.74 2.30 -9.68
N PRO A 39 -7.20 1.18 -10.26
CA PRO A 39 -6.34 0.27 -11.02
C PRO A 39 -5.77 0.92 -12.28
N GLU A 40 -6.41 1.99 -12.78
CA GLU A 40 -5.93 2.83 -13.88
C GLU A 40 -4.72 3.72 -13.50
N ASP A 41 -4.64 4.16 -12.23
CA ASP A 41 -3.48 4.90 -11.72
C ASP A 41 -2.30 3.96 -11.51
N VAL A 42 -2.58 2.84 -10.82
CA VAL A 42 -1.59 1.82 -10.58
C VAL A 42 -2.24 0.48 -10.28
N ALA A 43 -1.79 -0.56 -10.99
CA ALA A 43 -2.16 -1.94 -10.73
C ALA A 43 -0.97 -2.67 -10.11
N PHE A 44 -1.06 -2.92 -8.79
CA PHE A 44 -0.11 -3.80 -8.11
C PHE A 44 -0.59 -5.25 -8.06
N GLU A 45 0.38 -6.16 -8.11
CA GLU A 45 0.20 -7.58 -7.82
C GLU A 45 0.77 -7.92 -6.43
N ILE A 46 0.29 -9.02 -5.85
CA ILE A 46 0.86 -9.55 -4.60
C ILE A 46 2.32 -9.95 -4.88
N GLY A 47 3.24 -9.51 -4.04
CA GLY A 47 4.68 -9.65 -4.23
C GLY A 47 5.35 -8.47 -4.93
N ASP A 48 4.59 -7.50 -5.46
CA ASP A 48 5.18 -6.28 -5.99
C ASP A 48 5.87 -5.48 -4.88
N ILE A 49 7.02 -4.89 -5.23
CA ILE A 49 7.85 -4.11 -4.32
C ILE A 49 7.76 -2.63 -4.67
N LEU A 50 7.52 -1.81 -3.67
CA LEU A 50 7.59 -0.36 -3.72
C LEU A 50 8.70 0.15 -2.82
N LYS A 51 9.30 1.25 -3.25
CA LYS A 51 10.32 1.96 -2.48
C LYS A 51 9.72 3.26 -1.95
N HIS A 52 9.89 3.52 -0.66
CA HIS A 52 9.60 4.84 -0.13
C HIS A 52 10.70 5.81 -0.58
N ASP A 53 10.33 6.91 -1.25
CA ASP A 53 11.28 7.94 -1.70
C ASP A 53 11.38 9.02 -0.63
N VAL A 54 10.48 10.01 -0.66
CA VAL A 54 10.43 11.11 0.31
C VAL A 54 8.99 11.53 0.59
N ALA A 55 8.68 11.86 1.85
CA ALA A 55 7.35 12.26 2.31
C ALA A 55 6.27 11.23 1.92
N ASN A 56 5.34 11.62 1.04
CA ASN A 56 4.25 10.78 0.55
C ASN A 56 4.51 10.24 -0.86
N ILE A 57 5.75 10.30 -1.34
CA ILE A 57 6.16 9.84 -2.67
C ILE A 57 6.81 8.46 -2.56
N TRP A 58 6.36 7.57 -3.44
CA TRP A 58 6.75 6.18 -3.52
C TRP A 58 7.16 5.86 -4.94
N VAL A 59 8.17 5.02 -5.11
CA VAL A 59 8.76 4.69 -6.41
C VAL A 59 8.59 3.21 -6.66
N ARG A 60 7.96 2.84 -7.78
CA ARG A 60 7.89 1.45 -8.25
C ARG A 60 9.24 0.99 -8.82
N SER A 61 9.37 -0.31 -9.01
CA SER A 61 10.53 -0.93 -9.67
C SER A 61 10.79 -0.40 -11.08
N ASP A 62 9.76 0.07 -11.79
CA ASP A 62 9.82 0.70 -13.12
C ASP A 62 10.22 2.19 -13.09
N GLY A 63 10.42 2.78 -11.91
CA GLY A 63 10.73 4.20 -11.73
C GLY A 63 9.51 5.12 -11.63
N THR A 64 8.29 4.59 -11.73
CA THR A 64 7.05 5.37 -11.61
C THR A 64 6.91 5.94 -10.20
N LYS A 65 6.71 7.26 -10.11
CA LYS A 65 6.48 7.98 -8.85
C LYS A 65 4.99 8.07 -8.54
N LEU A 66 4.60 7.59 -7.37
CA LEU A 66 3.23 7.51 -6.89
C LEU A 66 3.10 8.27 -5.58
N LYS A 67 2.12 9.15 -5.47
CA LYS A 67 1.88 9.93 -4.26
C LYS A 67 0.83 9.29 -3.37
N PHE A 68 1.20 8.39 -2.47
CA PHE A 68 0.23 7.80 -1.54
C PHE A 68 0.00 8.72 -0.35
N GLU A 69 -1.25 9.11 -0.13
CA GLU A 69 -1.68 9.74 1.12
C GLU A 69 -1.99 8.64 2.14
N GLY A 70 -0.96 7.89 2.54
CA GLY A 70 -1.09 6.77 3.47
C GLY A 70 -0.63 7.18 4.86
N ASN A 71 -1.58 7.45 5.77
CA ASN A 71 -1.28 7.89 7.13
C ASN A 71 -1.70 6.87 8.20
N ILE A 72 -1.49 5.57 7.92
CA ILE A 72 -1.74 4.50 8.90
C ILE A 72 -0.57 3.52 8.86
N SER A 73 0.43 3.78 9.69
CA SER A 73 1.51 2.86 9.99
C SER A 73 1.09 1.94 11.14
N CYS A 74 0.97 0.64 10.88
CA CYS A 74 0.70 -0.37 11.89
C CYS A 74 1.99 -1.08 12.30
N SER A 75 2.12 -1.39 13.58
CA SER A 75 3.29 -2.08 14.15
C SER A 75 3.14 -3.60 14.12
N THR A 76 1.93 -4.11 13.88
CA THR A 76 1.63 -5.54 13.82
C THR A 76 0.77 -5.88 12.60
N LEU A 77 0.92 -7.11 12.10
CA LEU A 77 0.11 -7.61 10.98
C LEU A 77 -1.38 -7.61 11.33
N GLN A 78 -1.73 -8.02 12.56
CA GLN A 78 -3.13 -8.10 13.00
C GLN A 78 -3.84 -6.73 12.97
N GLU A 79 -3.17 -5.67 13.45
CA GLU A 79 -3.71 -4.32 13.35
C GLU A 79 -3.83 -3.86 11.89
N ALA A 80 -2.84 -4.20 11.07
CA ALA A 80 -2.84 -3.83 9.66
C ALA A 80 -3.97 -4.52 8.89
N GLU A 81 -4.26 -5.78 9.18
CA GLU A 81 -5.38 -6.53 8.62
C GLU A 81 -6.73 -5.99 9.07
N ALA A 82 -6.86 -5.60 10.35
CA ALA A 82 -8.07 -4.97 10.86
C ALA A 82 -8.33 -3.63 10.17
N ARG A 83 -7.29 -2.80 10.00
CA ARG A 83 -7.37 -1.52 9.26
C ARG A 83 -7.65 -1.72 7.78
N PHE A 84 -7.05 -2.73 7.15
CA PHE A 84 -7.33 -3.09 5.77
C PHE A 84 -8.80 -3.48 5.59
N THR A 85 -9.34 -4.31 6.47
CA THR A 85 -10.75 -4.71 6.45
C THR A 85 -11.68 -3.52 6.70
N GLN A 86 -11.32 -2.65 7.65
CA GLN A 86 -12.07 -1.41 7.92
C GLN A 86 -12.11 -0.53 6.68
N LEU A 87 -10.97 -0.30 6.01
CA LEU A 87 -10.88 0.53 4.81
C LEU A 87 -11.71 -0.05 3.66
N ILE A 88 -11.74 -1.37 3.51
CA ILE A 88 -12.63 -2.04 2.54
C ILE A 88 -14.09 -1.77 2.88
N ALA A 89 -14.49 -1.86 4.15
CA ALA A 89 -15.88 -1.62 4.57
C ALA A 89 -16.28 -0.14 4.54
N GLU A 90 -15.33 0.80 4.63
CA GLU A 90 -15.60 2.24 4.53
C GLU A 90 -15.78 2.70 3.08
N ILE A 91 -15.07 2.05 2.14
CA ILE A 91 -15.17 2.33 0.70
C ILE A 91 -16.27 1.47 0.05
N GLY A 92 -16.45 0.25 0.54
CA GLY A 92 -17.33 -0.79 0.02
C GLY A 92 -18.76 -0.66 0.50
#